data_AF-A0A532DPK6-F1
#
_entry.id   AF-A0A532DPK6-F1
#
_cell.length_a   1.000
_cell.length_b   1.000
_cell.length_c   1.000
_cell.angle_alpha   90.00
_cell.angle_beta   90.00
_cell.angle_gamma   90.00
#
_symmetry.space_group_name_H-M   'P 1'
#
loop_
_entity.id
_entity.type
_entity.pdbx_description
1 polymer ?
#
loop_
_entity_poly.entity_id
_entity_poly.type
_entity_poly.pdbx_seq_one_letter_code
_entity_poly.pdbx_strand_id
1 'polypeptide(L)'
;MKVSWVVLFNRLFEIIDQPGKCYFSGPRFISKIREIDPYFPDYHQYINERNKAGKNTNRKSYFYDILLSFRDEDRIHLLDAILKDTEGVAEKKTSELRGLIHGITFAPSATVHPGAWNADRLNAYLSEIDNCIAASNYTRAVTLSYTCLEGLYKAFVKENIPGKSGLKDILDLSREIKKCLSTTLKDYPDEALALIGSISHMVDRARNKFSESHFEGEAAKWLAMFVRDLVNSQIRLLLHFMKS
;
A
#
# COMPACT_ATOMS: atom_id res chain seq x y z
N MET A 1 11.78 11.72 8.80
CA MET A 1 12.77 12.05 7.74
C MET A 1 12.04 12.87 6.68
N LYS A 2 12.51 14.06 6.30
CA LYS A 2 11.79 14.95 5.37
C LYS A 2 12.03 14.48 3.93
N VAL A 3 10.99 14.03 3.24
CA VAL A 3 11.05 13.53 1.86
C VAL A 3 11.56 14.64 0.92
N SER A 4 12.54 14.33 0.07
CA SER A 4 13.06 15.29 -0.91
C SER A 4 12.28 15.21 -2.22
N TRP A 5 11.38 16.18 -2.43
CA TRP A 5 10.56 16.28 -3.65
C TRP A 5 11.41 16.43 -4.93
N VAL A 6 12.59 17.06 -4.83
CA VAL A 6 13.55 17.14 -5.93
C VAL A 6 14.04 15.74 -6.34
N VAL A 7 14.35 14.89 -5.36
CA VAL A 7 14.87 13.54 -5.62
C VAL A 7 13.77 12.65 -6.21
N LEU A 8 12.56 12.69 -5.63
CA LEU A 8 11.42 11.94 -6.14
C LEU A 8 11.07 12.34 -7.57
N PHE A 9 11.01 13.64 -7.86
CA PHE A 9 10.71 14.12 -9.20
C PHE A 9 11.76 13.72 -10.23
N ASN A 10 13.05 13.82 -9.90
CA ASN A 10 14.10 13.42 -10.85
C ASN A 10 14.02 11.93 -11.19
N ARG A 11 13.74 11.07 -10.21
CA ARG A 11 13.54 9.63 -10.42
C ARG A 11 12.28 9.33 -11.23
N LEU A 12 11.17 10.03 -10.96
CA LEU A 12 9.97 9.94 -11.80
C LEU A 12 10.27 10.34 -13.24
N PHE A 13 10.95 11.48 -13.42
CA PHE A 13 11.25 12.03 -14.74
C PHE A 13 12.08 11.05 -15.57
N GLU A 14 13.04 10.36 -14.96
CA GLU A 14 13.84 9.33 -15.62
C GLU A 14 12.99 8.16 -16.17
N ILE A 15 11.88 7.83 -15.50
CA ILE A 15 10.93 6.80 -15.93
C ILE A 15 10.08 7.34 -17.09
N ILE A 16 9.54 8.56 -16.95
CA ILE A 16 8.57 9.11 -17.90
C ILE A 16 9.19 9.87 -19.09
N ASP A 17 10.52 9.94 -19.15
CA ASP A 17 11.32 10.42 -20.29
C ASP A 17 11.82 9.27 -21.18
N GLN A 18 11.54 8.01 -20.82
CA GLN A 18 11.89 6.87 -21.66
C GLN A 18 11.04 6.85 -22.93
N PRO A 19 11.64 6.67 -24.13
CA PRO A 19 10.89 6.49 -25.37
C PRO A 19 9.92 5.30 -25.29
N GLY A 20 8.79 5.40 -25.99
CA GLY A 20 7.78 4.34 -26.06
C GLY A 20 6.65 4.51 -25.04
N LYS A 21 6.13 3.39 -24.50
CA LYS A 21 4.90 3.39 -23.68
C LYS A 21 5.02 4.17 -22.37
N CYS A 22 6.23 4.32 -21.84
CA CYS A 22 6.51 5.12 -20.65
C CYS A 22 6.62 6.63 -20.92
N TYR A 23 6.67 7.08 -22.17
CA TYR A 23 6.87 8.50 -22.46
C TYR A 23 5.64 9.32 -22.07
N PHE A 24 5.82 10.32 -21.19
CA PHE A 24 4.78 11.29 -20.87
C PHE A 24 4.97 12.58 -21.65
N SER A 25 4.16 12.79 -22.68
CA SER A 25 4.07 14.10 -23.31
C SER A 25 3.45 15.13 -22.36
N GLY A 26 3.59 16.42 -22.68
CA GLY A 26 2.96 17.49 -21.92
C GLY A 26 1.45 17.34 -21.76
N PRO A 27 0.69 17.07 -22.84
CA PRO A 27 -0.72 16.75 -22.75
C PRO A 27 -1.03 15.55 -21.86
N ARG A 28 -0.26 14.46 -21.97
CA ARG A 28 -0.47 13.23 -21.17
C ARG A 28 -0.22 13.46 -19.68
N PHE A 29 0.77 14.28 -19.33
CA PHE A 29 1.00 14.63 -17.94
C PHE A 29 -0.13 15.51 -17.39
N ILE A 30 -0.54 16.54 -18.13
CA ILE A 30 -1.63 17.43 -17.71
C ILE A 30 -2.97 16.69 -17.63
N SER A 31 -3.23 15.68 -18.46
CA SER A 31 -4.42 14.85 -18.29
C SER A 31 -4.44 14.12 -16.95
N LYS A 32 -3.28 13.67 -16.44
CA LYS A 32 -3.16 13.10 -15.09
C LYS A 32 -3.37 14.13 -13.99
N ILE A 33 -2.89 15.35 -14.18
CA ILE A 33 -3.19 16.46 -13.26
C ILE A 33 -4.71 16.68 -13.16
N ARG A 34 -5.40 16.64 -14.30
CA ARG A 34 -6.85 16.86 -14.38
C ARG A 34 -7.70 15.74 -13.79
N GLU A 35 -7.13 14.56 -13.52
CA GLU A 35 -7.78 13.52 -12.71
C GLU A 35 -7.87 13.94 -11.23
N ILE A 36 -6.98 14.82 -10.76
CA ILE A 36 -6.90 15.30 -9.37
C ILE A 36 -7.54 16.70 -9.23
N ASP A 37 -7.26 17.59 -10.17
CA ASP A 37 -7.86 18.92 -10.27
C ASP A 37 -8.55 19.10 -11.64
N PRO A 38 -9.85 18.80 -11.74
CA PRO A 38 -10.59 18.87 -13.00
C PRO A 38 -10.58 20.26 -13.67
N TYR A 39 -10.37 21.32 -12.88
CA TYR A 39 -10.34 22.71 -13.34
C TYR A 39 -8.95 23.19 -13.74
N PHE A 40 -7.92 22.35 -13.59
CA PHE A 40 -6.57 22.67 -14.04
C PHE A 40 -6.56 22.94 -15.56
N PRO A 41 -5.84 23.98 -16.03
CA PRO A 41 -5.81 24.34 -17.46
C PRO A 41 -5.34 23.19 -18.35
N ASP A 42 -5.84 23.13 -19.58
CA ASP A 42 -5.28 22.21 -20.56
C ASP A 42 -3.83 22.58 -20.93
N TYR A 43 -3.15 21.69 -21.65
CA TYR A 43 -1.74 21.90 -22.02
C TYR A 43 -1.50 23.20 -22.77
N HIS A 44 -2.36 23.57 -23.73
CA HIS A 44 -2.16 24.78 -24.51
C HIS A 44 -2.40 26.03 -23.67
N GLN A 45 -3.45 26.02 -22.83
CA GLN A 45 -3.74 27.09 -21.89
C GLN A 45 -2.58 27.30 -20.91
N TYR A 46 -2.13 26.23 -20.27
CA TYR A 46 -1.06 26.28 -19.27
C TYR A 46 0.27 26.78 -19.85
N ILE A 47 0.66 26.31 -21.05
CA ILE A 47 1.88 26.75 -21.71
C ILE A 47 1.79 28.22 -22.14
N ASN A 48 0.63 28.66 -22.63
CA ASN A 48 0.41 30.06 -22.99
C ASN A 48 0.53 30.97 -21.76
N GLU A 49 -0.06 30.58 -20.63
CA GLU A 49 0.07 31.29 -19.36
C GLU A 49 1.52 31.36 -18.87
N ARG A 50 2.28 30.26 -18.94
CA ARG A 50 3.72 30.25 -18.59
C ARG A 50 4.54 31.17 -19.48
N ASN A 51 4.31 31.15 -20.79
CA ASN A 51 5.02 32.02 -21.73
C ASN A 51 4.74 33.50 -21.43
N LYS A 52 3.48 33.87 -21.17
CA LYS A 52 3.11 35.23 -20.73
C LYS A 52 3.80 35.64 -19.44
N ALA A 53 4.00 34.69 -18.53
CA ALA A 53 4.73 34.89 -17.28
C ALA A 53 6.26 34.81 -17.41
N GLY A 54 6.80 34.65 -18.62
CA GLY A 54 8.25 34.52 -18.87
C GLY A 54 8.89 33.26 -18.26
N LYS A 55 8.09 32.22 -17.95
CA LYS A 55 8.56 30.99 -17.32
C LYS A 55 9.02 29.96 -18.35
N ASN A 56 10.01 29.15 -17.99
CA ASN A 56 10.53 28.08 -18.84
C ASN A 56 9.42 27.04 -19.17
N THR A 57 9.30 26.66 -20.43
CA THR A 57 8.33 25.69 -20.96
C THR A 57 8.94 24.33 -21.30
N ASN A 58 10.19 24.08 -20.88
CA ASN A 58 10.79 22.76 -20.89
C ASN A 58 9.96 21.78 -20.05
N ARG A 59 9.68 20.59 -20.60
CA ARG A 59 8.90 19.50 -19.98
C ARG A 59 9.28 19.24 -18.53
N LYS A 60 10.57 19.08 -18.26
CA LYS A 60 11.07 18.82 -16.91
C LYS A 60 10.78 19.99 -15.96
N SER A 61 10.99 21.21 -16.43
CA SER A 61 10.81 22.43 -15.63
C SER A 61 9.35 22.63 -15.24
N TYR A 62 8.43 22.58 -16.20
CA TYR A 62 7.03 22.84 -15.86
C TYR A 62 6.34 21.66 -15.18
N PHE A 63 6.74 20.41 -15.45
CA PHE A 63 6.25 19.27 -14.66
C PHE A 63 6.61 19.42 -13.18
N TYR A 64 7.84 19.86 -12.90
CA TYR A 64 8.29 20.05 -11.52
C TYR A 64 7.52 21.18 -10.81
N ASP A 65 7.33 22.31 -11.49
CA ASP A 65 6.59 23.43 -10.93
C ASP A 65 5.12 23.08 -10.64
N ILE A 66 4.48 22.34 -11.55
CA ILE A 66 3.11 21.83 -11.33
C ILE A 66 3.10 20.92 -10.09
N LEU A 67 4.02 19.97 -9.98
CA LEU A 67 4.09 19.09 -8.80
C LEU A 67 4.21 19.92 -7.50
N LEU A 68 5.06 20.95 -7.49
CA LEU A 68 5.24 21.80 -6.31
C LEU A 68 4.06 22.74 -6.03
N SER A 69 3.15 23.00 -6.97
CA SER A 69 1.96 23.80 -6.66
C SER A 69 0.91 23.04 -5.87
N PHE A 70 0.97 21.70 -5.84
CA PHE A 70 0.05 20.85 -5.07
C PHE A 70 0.51 20.65 -3.62
N ARG A 71 -0.43 20.24 -2.75
CA ARG A 71 -0.12 19.80 -1.38
C ARG A 71 0.57 18.44 -1.39
N ASP A 72 1.26 18.09 -0.32
CA ASP A 72 2.04 16.85 -0.23
C ASP A 72 1.20 15.59 -0.51
N GLU A 73 -0.04 15.53 -0.03
CA GLU A 73 -0.98 14.43 -0.30
C GLU A 73 -1.30 14.31 -1.81
N ASP A 74 -1.65 15.42 -2.44
CA ASP A 74 -2.00 15.48 -3.87
C ASP A 74 -0.78 15.16 -4.76
N ARG A 75 0.44 15.51 -4.31
CA ARG A 75 1.71 15.12 -4.97
C ARG A 75 1.90 13.60 -4.96
N ILE A 76 1.63 12.95 -3.82
CA ILE A 76 1.74 11.49 -3.68
C ILE A 76 0.73 10.81 -4.59
N HIS A 77 -0.53 11.25 -4.58
CA HIS A 77 -1.57 10.72 -5.45
C HIS A 77 -1.20 10.84 -6.94
N LEU A 78 -0.65 11.99 -7.35
CA LEU A 78 -0.18 12.19 -8.72
C LEU A 78 0.96 11.23 -9.10
N LEU A 79 1.96 11.09 -8.22
CA LEU A 79 3.07 10.17 -8.44
C LEU A 79 2.57 8.72 -8.59
N ASP A 80 1.67 8.27 -7.72
CA ASP A 80 1.11 6.91 -7.78
C ASP A 80 0.29 6.66 -9.05
N ALA A 81 -0.48 7.66 -9.49
CA ALA A 81 -1.27 7.60 -10.73
C ALA A 81 -0.37 7.48 -11.97
N ILE A 82 0.71 8.27 -12.02
CA ILE A 82 1.69 8.21 -13.12
C ILE A 82 2.45 6.88 -13.09
N LEU A 83 2.85 6.41 -11.91
CA LEU A 83 3.59 5.16 -11.76
C LEU A 83 2.77 3.96 -12.22
N LYS A 84 1.47 3.94 -11.92
CA LYS A 84 0.53 2.90 -12.38
C LYS A 84 0.47 2.80 -13.91
N ASP A 85 0.49 3.93 -14.61
CA ASP A 85 0.51 3.99 -16.07
C ASP A 85 1.84 3.52 -16.70
N THR A 86 2.88 3.34 -15.89
CA THR A 86 4.21 2.90 -16.31
C THR A 86 4.58 1.49 -15.82
N GLU A 87 3.69 0.85 -15.06
CA GLU A 87 3.84 -0.54 -14.60
C GLU A 87 3.89 -1.51 -15.79
N GLY A 88 4.78 -2.50 -15.72
CA GLY A 88 5.01 -3.50 -16.77
C GLY A 88 6.08 -3.14 -17.81
N VAL A 89 6.59 -1.90 -17.84
CA VAL A 89 7.70 -1.49 -18.73
C VAL A 89 8.95 -1.07 -17.94
N ALA A 90 8.77 -0.39 -16.80
CA ALA A 90 9.86 0.07 -15.95
C ALA A 90 9.74 -0.45 -14.50
N GLU A 91 9.25 -1.67 -14.34
CA GLU A 91 8.82 -2.29 -13.08
C GLU A 91 9.80 -2.10 -11.92
N LYS A 92 11.10 -2.31 -12.15
CA LYS A 92 12.13 -2.09 -11.11
C LYS A 92 12.18 -0.63 -10.63
N LYS A 93 12.22 0.33 -11.55
CA LYS A 93 12.34 1.76 -11.22
C LYS A 93 11.05 2.29 -10.61
N THR A 94 9.89 1.83 -11.08
CA THR A 94 8.58 2.21 -10.53
C THR A 94 8.42 1.72 -9.10
N SER A 95 8.82 0.48 -8.81
CA SER A 95 8.75 -0.09 -7.46
C SER A 95 9.74 0.57 -6.49
N GLU A 96 10.97 0.84 -6.92
CA GLU A 96 11.94 1.61 -6.12
C GLU A 96 11.39 3.01 -5.76
N LEU A 97 10.74 3.69 -6.72
CA LEU A 97 10.19 5.02 -6.48
C LEU A 97 8.96 4.98 -5.56
N ARG A 98 8.05 4.01 -5.72
CA ARG A 98 6.93 3.80 -4.78
C ARG A 98 7.43 3.56 -3.36
N GLY A 99 8.50 2.77 -3.21
CA GLY A 99 9.14 2.55 -1.92
C GLY A 99 9.64 3.84 -1.26
N LEU A 100 10.27 4.73 -2.03
CA LEU A 100 10.73 6.03 -1.52
C LEU A 100 9.58 6.98 -1.16
N ILE A 101 8.47 6.93 -1.89
CA ILE A 101 7.27 7.76 -1.64
C ILE A 101 6.59 7.33 -0.33
N HIS A 102 6.42 6.03 -0.14
CA HIS A 102 5.68 5.45 0.99
C HIS A 102 6.56 5.10 2.20
N GLY A 103 7.87 5.35 2.13
CA GLY A 103 8.81 5.11 3.23
C GLY A 103 9.22 3.64 3.42
N ILE A 104 9.08 2.81 2.39
CA ILE A 104 9.39 1.38 2.41
C ILE A 104 10.61 1.13 1.50
N THR A 105 11.76 0.78 2.06
CA THR A 105 12.89 0.24 1.29
C THR A 105 12.52 -1.14 0.76
N PHE A 106 12.25 -1.28 -0.53
CA PHE A 106 12.17 -2.58 -1.19
C PHE A 106 13.57 -3.05 -1.58
N ALA A 107 14.02 -4.12 -0.94
CA ALA A 107 15.05 -5.00 -1.49
C ALA A 107 14.57 -5.55 -2.85
N PRO A 108 15.47 -5.88 -3.79
CA PRO A 108 15.08 -6.32 -5.14
C PRO A 108 14.14 -7.52 -5.05
N SER A 109 12.97 -7.42 -5.68
CA SER A 109 12.04 -8.54 -5.77
C SER A 109 12.67 -9.63 -6.62
N ALA A 110 13.11 -10.71 -5.98
CA ALA A 110 13.19 -12.00 -6.64
C ALA A 110 11.80 -12.36 -7.18
N THR A 111 11.75 -13.14 -8.25
CA THR A 111 10.51 -13.78 -8.72
C THR A 111 9.85 -14.53 -7.56
N VAL A 112 8.83 -13.90 -6.95
CA VAL A 112 8.10 -14.45 -5.81
C VAL A 112 7.20 -15.56 -6.33
N HIS A 113 7.34 -16.78 -5.80
CA HIS A 113 6.45 -17.88 -6.13
C HIS A 113 4.98 -17.47 -5.88
N PRO A 114 4.01 -17.88 -6.73
CA PRO A 114 2.58 -17.54 -6.56
C PRO A 114 1.95 -17.93 -5.20
N GLY A 115 2.64 -18.78 -4.42
CA GLY A 115 2.25 -19.17 -3.06
C GLY A 115 2.92 -18.38 -1.93
N ALA A 116 3.84 -17.46 -2.23
CA ALA A 116 4.56 -16.67 -1.24
C ALA A 116 3.80 -15.38 -0.92
N TRP A 117 3.85 -14.99 0.35
CA TRP A 117 3.20 -13.79 0.87
C TRP A 117 4.17 -12.62 0.76
N ASN A 118 3.74 -11.51 0.15
CA ASN A 118 4.54 -10.29 0.00
C ASN A 118 3.71 -9.00 0.23
N ALA A 119 4.36 -7.84 0.22
CA ALA A 119 3.69 -6.56 0.44
C ALA A 119 2.63 -6.24 -0.62
N ASP A 120 2.82 -6.66 -1.88
CA ASP A 120 1.88 -6.39 -2.97
C ASP A 120 0.53 -7.09 -2.76
N ARG A 121 0.58 -8.35 -2.34
CA ARG A 121 -0.63 -9.10 -1.99
C ARG A 121 -1.38 -8.47 -0.81
N LEU A 122 -0.67 -7.78 0.10
CA LEU A 122 -1.27 -7.11 1.25
C LEU A 122 -1.99 -5.87 0.78
N ASN A 123 -1.31 -5.07 -0.04
CA ASN A 123 -1.89 -3.86 -0.62
C ASN A 123 -3.13 -4.19 -1.47
N ALA A 124 -3.14 -5.33 -2.19
CA ALA A 124 -4.33 -5.79 -2.90
C ALA A 124 -5.51 -6.08 -1.95
N TYR A 125 -5.29 -6.84 -0.87
CA TYR A 125 -6.33 -7.08 0.15
C TYR A 125 -6.80 -5.79 0.81
N LEU A 126 -5.89 -4.88 1.17
CA LEU A 126 -6.24 -3.60 1.78
C LEU A 126 -7.10 -2.75 0.85
N SER A 127 -6.78 -2.70 -0.45
CA SER A 127 -7.60 -1.99 -1.43
C SER A 127 -9.01 -2.58 -1.54
N GLU A 128 -9.14 -3.91 -1.53
CA GLU A 128 -10.46 -4.56 -1.53
C GLU A 128 -11.25 -4.29 -0.25
N ILE A 129 -10.59 -4.30 0.91
CA ILE A 129 -11.20 -3.97 2.21
C ILE A 129 -11.67 -2.51 2.22
N ASP A 130 -10.83 -1.58 1.78
CA ASP A 130 -11.13 -0.14 1.73
C ASP A 130 -12.32 0.13 0.79
N ASN A 131 -12.41 -0.57 -0.35
CA ASN A 131 -13.57 -0.52 -1.24
C ASN A 131 -14.85 -1.04 -0.58
N CYS A 132 -14.76 -2.10 0.23
CA CYS A 132 -15.91 -2.60 0.98
C CYS A 132 -16.38 -1.60 2.03
N ILE A 133 -15.46 -0.95 2.75
CA ILE A 133 -15.78 0.09 3.74
C ILE A 133 -16.43 1.30 3.06
N ALA A 134 -15.91 1.75 1.92
CA ALA A 134 -16.47 2.86 1.15
C ALA A 134 -17.89 2.57 0.63
N ALA A 135 -18.18 1.30 0.31
CA ALA A 135 -19.49 0.83 -0.09
C ALA A 135 -20.42 0.46 1.09
N SER A 136 -20.04 0.79 2.33
CA SER A 136 -20.75 0.41 3.56
C SER A 136 -20.98 -1.10 3.75
N ASN A 137 -20.15 -1.93 3.11
CA ASN A 137 -20.19 -3.39 3.21
C ASN A 137 -19.20 -3.87 4.29
N TYR A 138 -19.53 -3.56 5.54
CA TYR A 138 -18.63 -3.73 6.68
C TYR A 138 -18.41 -5.21 7.03
N THR A 139 -19.43 -6.04 6.89
CA THR A 139 -19.33 -7.50 7.10
C THR A 139 -18.32 -8.12 6.14
N ARG A 140 -18.34 -7.70 4.87
CA ARG A 140 -17.37 -8.16 3.88
C ARG A 140 -15.97 -7.61 4.17
N ALA A 141 -15.84 -6.36 4.59
CA ALA A 141 -14.56 -5.77 4.97
C ALA A 141 -13.89 -6.55 6.12
N VAL A 142 -14.65 -6.90 7.17
CA VAL A 142 -14.18 -7.71 8.30
C VAL A 142 -13.83 -9.13 7.86
N THR A 143 -14.65 -9.73 6.99
CA THR A 143 -14.38 -11.07 6.46
C THR A 143 -13.10 -11.12 5.62
N LEU A 144 -12.90 -10.14 4.73
CA LEU A 144 -11.67 -10.01 3.95
C LEU A 144 -10.45 -9.78 4.84
N SER A 145 -10.59 -8.99 5.90
CA SER A 145 -9.53 -8.77 6.89
C SER A 145 -9.12 -10.07 7.59
N TYR A 146 -10.09 -10.90 7.98
CA TYR A 146 -9.83 -12.23 8.51
C TYR A 146 -9.11 -13.12 7.49
N THR A 147 -9.63 -13.20 6.25
CA THR A 147 -9.03 -14.03 5.19
C THR A 147 -7.60 -13.61 4.89
N CYS A 148 -7.33 -12.30 4.87
CA CYS A 148 -6.00 -11.74 4.67
C CYS A 148 -5.03 -12.20 5.78
N LEU A 149 -5.41 -12.02 7.05
CA LEU A 149 -4.60 -12.40 8.20
C LEU A 149 -4.37 -13.92 8.29
N GLU A 150 -5.43 -14.71 8.11
CA GLU A 150 -5.37 -16.17 8.10
C GLU A 150 -4.45 -16.69 6.99
N GLY A 151 -4.55 -16.11 5.79
CA GLY A 151 -3.67 -16.44 4.67
C GLY A 151 -2.20 -16.19 4.98
N LEU A 152 -1.88 -15.07 5.64
CA LEU A 152 -0.50 -14.78 6.07
C LEU A 152 -0.03 -15.80 7.08
N TYR A 153 -0.83 -16.06 8.10
CA TYR A 153 -0.45 -16.96 9.17
C TYR A 153 -0.15 -18.36 8.66
N LYS A 154 -0.96 -18.86 7.72
CA LYS A 154 -0.72 -20.15 7.05
C LYS A 154 0.61 -20.15 6.29
N ALA A 155 0.92 -19.08 5.55
CA ALA A 155 2.19 -18.97 4.83
C ALA A 155 3.39 -18.91 5.78
N PHE A 156 3.30 -18.08 6.82
CA PHE A 156 4.33 -17.94 7.84
C PHE A 156 4.64 -19.27 8.52
N VAL A 157 3.60 -19.98 8.99
CA VAL A 157 3.75 -21.29 9.65
C VAL A 157 4.34 -22.31 8.70
N LYS A 158 3.89 -22.36 7.44
CA LYS A 158 4.45 -23.28 6.44
C LYS A 158 5.96 -23.06 6.23
N GLU A 159 6.40 -21.82 6.28
CA GLU A 159 7.78 -21.44 5.95
C GLU A 159 8.73 -21.52 7.16
N ASN A 160 8.28 -21.05 8.32
CA ASN A 160 9.09 -20.94 9.54
C ASN A 160 8.86 -22.09 10.53
N ILE A 161 7.74 -22.81 10.43
CA ILE A 161 7.35 -23.90 11.34
C ILE A 161 6.80 -25.11 10.55
N PRO A 162 7.59 -25.76 9.68
CA PRO A 162 7.09 -26.76 8.73
C PRO A 162 6.30 -27.90 9.39
N GLY A 163 6.66 -28.30 10.62
CA GLY A 163 5.98 -29.34 11.41
C GLY A 163 4.56 -28.99 11.88
N LYS A 164 4.08 -27.76 11.65
CA LYS A 164 2.74 -27.28 12.04
C LYS A 164 1.89 -26.80 10.85
N SER A 165 2.30 -27.11 9.61
CA SER A 165 1.63 -26.66 8.38
C SER A 165 0.16 -27.10 8.22
N GLY A 166 -0.31 -28.06 9.01
CA GLY A 166 -1.70 -28.54 8.98
C GLY A 166 -2.70 -27.68 9.77
N LEU A 167 -2.25 -26.66 10.49
CA LEU A 167 -3.13 -25.78 11.27
C LEU A 167 -4.01 -24.93 10.34
N LYS A 168 -5.30 -24.83 10.68
CA LYS A 168 -6.29 -24.07 9.91
C LYS A 168 -6.82 -22.85 10.66
N ASP A 169 -6.99 -22.97 11.98
CA ASP A 169 -7.56 -21.94 12.82
C ASP A 169 -6.60 -20.78 13.08
N ILE A 170 -7.09 -19.55 12.98
CA ILE A 170 -6.28 -18.33 13.10
C ILE A 170 -5.67 -18.16 14.51
N LEU A 171 -6.36 -18.62 15.56
CA LEU A 171 -5.89 -18.50 16.94
C LEU A 171 -4.79 -19.52 17.21
N ASP A 172 -4.95 -20.74 16.72
CA ASP A 172 -3.89 -21.76 16.81
C ASP A 172 -2.65 -21.35 16.03
N LEU A 173 -2.82 -20.81 14.82
CA LEU A 173 -1.72 -20.26 14.04
C LEU A 173 -1.03 -19.10 14.79
N SER A 174 -1.80 -18.16 15.37
CA SER A 174 -1.26 -17.03 16.14
C SER A 174 -0.36 -17.48 17.30
N ARG A 175 -0.74 -18.56 17.98
CA ARG A 175 -0.02 -19.11 19.13
C ARG A 175 1.34 -19.66 18.72
N GLU A 176 1.40 -20.41 17.63
CA GLU A 176 2.64 -20.96 17.11
C GLU A 176 3.56 -19.85 16.55
N ILE A 177 3.00 -18.83 15.88
CA ILE A 177 3.76 -17.67 15.41
C ILE A 177 4.38 -16.93 16.58
N LYS A 178 3.60 -16.62 17.63
CA LYS A 178 4.10 -15.96 18.85
C LYS A 178 5.25 -16.75 19.46
N LYS A 179 5.08 -18.08 19.60
CA LYS A 179 6.11 -18.97 20.16
C LYS A 179 7.39 -18.95 19.34
N CYS A 180 7.28 -19.01 18.01
CA CYS A 180 8.42 -18.94 17.10
C CYS A 180 9.19 -17.62 17.24
N LEU A 181 8.47 -16.50 17.29
CA LEU A 181 9.09 -15.18 17.45
C LEU A 181 9.73 -15.00 18.82
N SER A 182 9.10 -15.46 19.91
CA SER A 182 9.70 -15.44 21.25
C SER A 182 11.03 -16.21 21.32
N THR A 183 11.19 -17.29 20.54
CA THR A 183 12.47 -18.01 20.48
C THR A 183 13.53 -17.31 19.61
N THR A 184 13.08 -16.52 18.64
CA THR A 184 13.95 -15.83 17.66
C THR A 184 14.44 -14.48 18.19
N LEU A 185 13.58 -13.76 18.91
CA LEU A 185 13.82 -12.41 19.40
C LEU A 185 13.99 -12.43 20.92
N LYS A 186 15.23 -12.63 21.39
CA LYS A 186 15.53 -12.72 22.83
C LYS A 186 15.42 -11.39 23.59
N ASP A 187 15.53 -10.25 22.90
CA ASP A 187 15.55 -8.91 23.48
C ASP A 187 14.33 -8.05 23.07
N TYR A 188 13.24 -8.67 22.64
CA TYR A 188 12.01 -7.95 22.25
C TYR A 188 11.03 -7.80 23.42
N PRO A 189 10.24 -6.71 23.48
CA PRO A 189 9.18 -6.58 24.47
C PRO A 189 8.11 -7.66 24.27
N ASP A 190 7.83 -8.42 25.33
CA ASP A 190 6.80 -9.46 25.36
C ASP A 190 5.41 -8.90 25.02
N GLU A 191 5.17 -7.62 25.31
CA GLU A 191 3.95 -6.89 24.99
C GLU A 191 3.71 -6.83 23.49
N ALA A 192 4.76 -6.60 22.69
CA ALA A 192 4.64 -6.57 21.24
C ALA A 192 4.25 -7.95 20.68
N LEU A 193 4.79 -9.02 21.26
CA LEU A 193 4.42 -10.39 20.88
C LEU A 193 3.03 -10.78 21.39
N ALA A 194 2.57 -10.19 22.50
CA ALA A 194 1.21 -10.38 23.00
C ALA A 194 0.16 -9.76 22.06
N LEU A 195 0.48 -8.65 21.38
CA LEU A 195 -0.43 -8.03 20.40
C LEU A 195 -0.81 -8.98 19.27
N ILE A 196 0.06 -9.91 18.88
CA ILE A 196 -0.24 -10.93 17.85
C ILE A 196 -1.49 -11.72 18.21
N GLY A 197 -1.54 -12.22 19.45
CA GLY A 197 -2.70 -12.97 19.94
C GLY A 197 -3.93 -12.08 20.10
N SER A 198 -3.77 -10.89 20.67
CA SER A 198 -4.87 -9.94 20.89
C SER A 198 -5.53 -9.52 19.58
N ILE A 199 -4.74 -9.22 18.55
CA ILE A 199 -5.22 -8.85 17.21
C ILE A 199 -5.94 -10.03 16.57
N SER A 200 -5.38 -11.24 16.63
CA SER A 200 -6.03 -12.44 16.09
C SER A 200 -7.37 -12.71 16.75
N HIS A 201 -7.46 -12.57 18.07
CA HIS A 201 -8.73 -12.69 18.79
C HIS A 201 -9.73 -11.59 18.41
N MET A 202 -9.27 -10.35 18.24
CA MET A 202 -10.13 -9.24 17.81
C MET A 202 -10.71 -9.52 16.41
N VAL A 203 -9.86 -9.91 15.46
CA VAL A 203 -10.25 -10.20 14.06
C VAL A 203 -11.20 -11.41 14.00
N ASP A 204 -10.91 -12.48 14.75
CA ASP A 204 -11.78 -13.65 14.83
C ASP A 204 -13.16 -13.32 15.42
N ARG A 205 -13.19 -12.58 16.54
CA ARG A 205 -14.45 -12.15 17.17
C ARG A 205 -15.21 -11.17 16.28
N ALA A 206 -14.51 -10.24 15.65
CA ALA A 206 -15.12 -9.33 14.69
C ALA A 206 -15.77 -10.15 13.56
N ARG A 207 -15.11 -11.14 12.97
CA ARG A 207 -15.75 -11.95 11.92
C ARG A 207 -16.94 -12.77 12.44
N ASN A 208 -16.81 -13.43 13.58
CA ASN A 208 -17.76 -14.44 14.03
C ASN A 208 -18.94 -13.88 14.84
N LYS A 209 -18.77 -12.71 15.47
CA LYS A 209 -19.77 -12.09 16.36
C LYS A 209 -20.33 -10.77 15.84
N PHE A 210 -19.78 -10.26 14.75
CA PHE A 210 -20.33 -9.08 14.09
C PHE A 210 -21.48 -9.49 13.17
N SER A 211 -22.65 -8.93 13.43
CA SER A 211 -23.77 -8.94 12.50
C SER A 211 -24.23 -7.50 12.35
N GLU A 212 -24.27 -6.98 11.12
CA GLU A 212 -24.78 -5.63 10.83
C GLU A 212 -26.22 -5.42 11.35
N SER A 213 -27.00 -6.49 11.50
CA SER A 213 -28.35 -6.41 12.10
C SER A 213 -28.36 -6.04 13.59
N HIS A 214 -27.22 -6.18 14.29
CA HIS A 214 -27.09 -5.91 15.72
C HIS A 214 -26.35 -4.60 16.03
N PHE A 215 -25.71 -3.98 15.05
CA PHE A 215 -24.90 -2.77 15.23
C PHE A 215 -25.40 -1.66 14.32
N GLU A 216 -25.54 -0.45 14.86
CA GLU A 216 -25.79 0.74 14.05
C GLU A 216 -24.62 0.96 13.06
N GLY A 217 -24.93 1.55 11.90
CA GLY A 217 -23.99 1.68 10.78
C GLY A 217 -22.65 2.35 11.12
N GLU A 218 -22.61 3.25 12.11
CA GLU A 218 -21.38 3.92 12.54
C GLU A 218 -20.46 3.00 13.37
N ALA A 219 -21.03 2.19 14.27
CA ALA A 219 -20.27 1.21 15.03
C ALA A 219 -19.68 0.12 14.12
N ALA A 220 -20.46 -0.27 13.10
CA ALA A 220 -20.06 -1.18 12.05
C ALA A 220 -18.87 -0.68 11.23
N LYS A 221 -18.94 0.59 10.79
CA LYS A 221 -17.87 1.27 10.08
C LYS A 221 -16.59 1.36 10.91
N TRP A 222 -16.72 1.83 12.15
CA TRP A 222 -15.58 1.98 13.06
C TRP A 222 -14.86 0.66 13.28
N LEU A 223 -15.61 -0.43 13.53
CA LEU A 223 -15.02 -1.75 13.71
C LEU A 223 -14.30 -2.23 12.45
N ALA A 224 -14.89 -2.06 11.27
CA ALA A 224 -14.28 -2.47 10.00
C ALA A 224 -12.97 -1.72 9.73
N MET A 225 -12.94 -0.40 9.93
CA MET A 225 -11.73 0.41 9.80
C MET A 225 -10.65 -0.02 10.80
N PHE A 226 -11.03 -0.22 12.06
CA PHE A 226 -10.10 -0.63 13.11
C PHE A 226 -9.49 -2.01 12.83
N VAL A 227 -10.30 -3.00 12.47
CA VAL A 227 -9.85 -4.35 12.10
C VAL A 227 -8.90 -4.31 10.91
N ARG A 228 -9.20 -3.51 9.88
CA ARG A 228 -8.34 -3.30 8.71
C ARG A 228 -6.95 -2.79 9.11
N ASP A 229 -6.88 -1.79 9.99
CA ASP A 229 -5.61 -1.20 10.43
C ASP A 229 -4.78 -2.13 11.33
N LEU A 230 -5.45 -2.91 12.18
CA LEU A 230 -4.79 -3.95 12.96
C LEU A 230 -4.17 -5.04 12.06
N VAL A 231 -4.91 -5.49 11.04
CA VAL A 231 -4.41 -6.47 10.06
C VAL A 231 -3.23 -5.92 9.27
N ASN A 232 -3.31 -4.68 8.79
CA ASN A 232 -2.18 -4.03 8.10
C ASN A 232 -0.92 -4.00 8.97
N SER A 233 -1.06 -3.56 10.23
CA SER A 233 0.06 -3.44 11.17
C SER A 233 0.68 -4.80 11.49
N GLN A 234 -0.15 -5.80 11.79
CA GLN A 234 0.27 -7.15 12.13
C GLN A 234 0.97 -7.85 10.96
N ILE A 235 0.42 -7.72 9.74
CA ILE A 235 1.01 -8.38 8.56
C ILE A 235 2.36 -7.76 8.21
N ARG A 236 2.48 -6.42 8.24
CA ARG A 236 3.75 -5.76 7.96
C ARG A 236 4.84 -6.18 8.94
N LEU A 237 4.52 -6.28 10.23
CA LEU A 237 5.45 -6.80 11.24
C LEU A 237 5.93 -8.21 10.86
N LEU A 238 5.01 -9.12 10.53
CA LEU A 238 5.33 -10.52 10.25
C LEU A 238 6.07 -10.73 8.93
N LEU A 239 5.86 -9.87 7.93
CA LEU A 239 6.60 -9.91 6.67
C LEU A 239 8.11 -9.70 6.87
N HIS A 240 8.54 -8.97 7.90
CA HIS A 240 9.96 -8.84 8.24
C HIS A 240 10.63 -10.17 8.65
N PHE A 241 9.82 -11.16 9.03
CA PHE A 241 10.27 -12.47 9.48
C PHE A 241 9.97 -13.59 8.45
N MET A 242 9.47 -13.22 7.27
CA MET A 242 9.40 -14.15 6.12
C MET A 242 10.71 -14.09 5.34
N LYS A 243 11.22 -15.24 4.91
CA LYS A 243 12.47 -15.33 4.14
C LYS A 243 12.27 -14.68 2.77
N SER A 244 13.26 -13.88 2.40
CA SER A 244 13.39 -13.26 1.07
C SER A 244 13.84 -14.27 0.03
#